data_AF-A0A2W7RBV0-F1
#
_entry.id   AF-A0A2W7RBV0-F1
#
_cell.length_a   1.000
_cell.length_b   1.000
_cell.length_c   1.000
_cell.angle_alpha   90.00
_cell.angle_beta   90.00
_cell.angle_gamma   90.00
#
_symmetry.space_group_name_H-M   'P 1'
#
loop_
_entity.id
_entity.type
_entity.pdbx_description
1 polymer ?
#
loop_
_entity_poly.entity_id
_entity_poly.type
_entity_poly.pdbx_seq_one_letter_code
_entity_poly.pdbx_strand_id
1 'polypeptide(L)' 'MIDPRHELVKLAAMIDWDVFEREWAGFFPSGKGRPATEPRLVAGLLYLQHAYRLSDE' A
#
# COMPACT_ATOMS: atom_id res chain seq x y z
N MET A 1 -13.17 -6.43 -14.53
CA MET A 1 -12.66 -7.57 -13.75
C MET A 1 -11.14 -7.54 -13.83
N ILE A 2 -10.42 -7.78 -12.73
CA ILE A 2 -8.94 -7.75 -12.72
C ILE A 2 -8.40 -9.11 -13.22
N ASP A 3 -7.36 -9.10 -14.05
CA ASP A 3 -6.69 -10.33 -14.51
C ASP A 3 -5.80 -10.92 -13.39
N PRO A 4 -6.10 -12.13 -12.88
CA PRO A 4 -5.29 -12.76 -11.83
C PRO A 4 -3.86 -13.12 -12.28
N ARG A 5 -3.58 -13.12 -13.59
CA ARG A 5 -2.25 -13.41 -14.14
C ARG A 5 -1.35 -12.18 -14.17
N HIS A 6 -1.90 -10.98 -13.94
CA HIS A 6 -1.15 -9.75 -13.96
C HIS A 6 -0.08 -9.72 -12.84
N GLU A 7 1.12 -9.25 -13.16
CA GLU A 7 2.28 -9.32 -12.25
C GLU A 7 2.03 -8.59 -10.91
N LEU A 8 1.36 -7.44 -10.93
CA LEU A 8 0.98 -6.73 -9.70
C LEU A 8 0.00 -7.52 -8.81
N VAL A 9 -0.85 -8.38 -9.38
CA VAL A 9 -1.76 -9.22 -8.60
C VAL A 9 -1.00 -10.34 -7.90
N LYS A 10 -0.07 -10.98 -8.62
CA LYS A 10 0.83 -11.98 -8.04
C LYS A 10 1.69 -11.36 -6.94
N LEU A 11 2.26 -10.19 -7.19
CA LEU A 11 3.05 -9.44 -6.21
C LEU A 11 2.23 -9.13 -4.96
N ALA A 12 1.01 -8.61 -5.11
CA ALA A 12 0.15 -8.31 -3.98
C ALA A 12 -0.23 -9.55 -3.16
N ALA A 13 -0.21 -10.75 -3.74
CA ALA A 13 -0.42 -12.00 -3.01
C ALA A 13 0.83 -12.50 -2.25
N MET A 14 2.03 -12.01 -2.62
CA MET A 14 3.29 -12.38 -1.98
C MET A 14 3.71 -11.44 -0.84
N ILE A 15 3.14 -10.23 -0.78
CA ILE A 15 3.45 -9.24 0.25
C ILE A 15 2.73 -9.64 1.56
N ASP A 16 3.48 -9.70 2.65
CA ASP A 16 2.95 -9.77 4.00
C ASP A 16 2.41 -8.40 4.42
N TRP A 17 1.11 -8.18 4.19
CA TRP A 17 0.46 -6.91 4.48
C TRP A 17 0.31 -6.62 5.98
N ASP A 18 0.31 -7.66 6.83
CA ASP A 18 0.09 -7.52 8.27
C ASP A 18 1.25 -6.78 8.95
N VAL A 19 2.45 -6.84 8.36
CA VAL A 19 3.61 -6.03 8.80
C VAL A 19 3.33 -4.55 8.66
N PHE A 20 2.73 -4.11 7.55
CA PHE A 20 2.40 -2.70 7.35
C PHE A 20 1.29 -2.24 8.29
N GLU A 21 0.27 -3.08 8.50
CA GLU A 21 -0.78 -2.77 9.47
C GLU A 21 -0.21 -2.60 10.88
N ARG A 22 0.64 -3.53 11.33
CA ARG A 22 1.25 -3.43 12.66
C ARG A 22 2.19 -2.24 12.83
N GLU A 23 3.10 -2.05 11.88
CA GLU A 23 4.19 -1.07 12.03
C GLU A 23 3.73 0.34 11.65
N TRP A 24 2.74 0.48 10.76
CA TRP A 24 2.36 1.78 10.21
C TRP A 24 0.99 2.29 10.66
N ALA A 25 0.15 1.48 11.34
CA ALA A 25 -1.14 1.97 11.85
C ALA A 25 -1.00 3.22 12.74
N GLY A 26 0.10 3.34 13.48
CA GLY A 26 0.39 4.52 14.32
C GLY A 26 0.66 5.82 13.54
N PHE A 27 1.03 5.74 12.26
CA PHE A 27 1.29 6.91 11.41
C PHE A 27 0.01 7.52 10.83
N PHE A 28 -1.11 6.79 10.86
CA PHE A 28 -2.40 7.25 10.35
C PHE A 28 -3.45 7.36 11.47
N PRO A 29 -3.27 8.21 12.50
CA PRO A 29 -4.24 8.32 13.56
C PRO A 29 -5.55 8.96 13.06
N SER A 30 -6.69 8.28 13.24
CA SER A 30 -8.02 8.87 13.01
C SER A 30 -8.55 9.43 14.33
N GLY A 31 -8.25 10.70 14.60
CA GLY A 31 -8.69 11.38 15.83
C GLY A 31 -10.07 12.06 15.71
N LYS A 32 -10.38 12.65 14.55
CA LYS A 32 -11.65 13.28 14.15
C LYS A 32 -11.66 13.43 12.63
N GLY A 33 -12.79 13.21 11.95
CA GLY A 33 -12.93 13.44 10.51
C GLY A 33 -12.78 12.18 9.65
N ARG A 34 -12.12 12.27 8.48
CA ARG A 34 -11.99 11.17 7.51
C ARG A 34 -11.26 9.98 8.17
N PRO A 35 -11.68 8.72 7.88
CA PRO A 35 -10.96 7.54 8.33
C PRO A 35 -9.48 7.61 7.96
N ALA A 36 -8.65 7.01 8.81
CA ALA A 36 -7.24 6.79 8.52
C ALA A 36 -7.08 6.12 7.15
N THR A 37 -6.12 6.57 6.36
CA THR A 37 -5.78 5.88 5.11
C THR A 37 -5.18 4.52 5.47
N GLU A 38 -5.71 3.46 4.86
CA GLU A 38 -5.20 2.10 5.04
C GLU A 38 -3.69 2.04 4.73
N PRO A 39 -2.84 1.57 5.67
CA PRO A 39 -1.40 1.42 5.47
C PRO A 39 -1.05 0.68 4.18
N ARG A 40 -1.81 -0.38 3.85
CA ARG A 40 -1.69 -1.11 2.59
C ARG A 40 -1.79 -0.23 1.35
N LEU A 41 -2.71 0.74 1.33
CA LEU A 41 -2.87 1.65 0.19
C LEU A 41 -1.63 2.53 0.02
N VAL A 42 -1.10 3.08 1.12
CA VAL A 42 0.08 3.93 1.08
C VAL A 42 1.32 3.14 0.67
N ALA A 43 1.54 1.96 1.25
CA ALA A 43 2.64 1.07 0.89
C ALA A 43 2.58 0.67 -0.59
N GLY A 44 1.39 0.33 -1.10
CA GLY A 44 1.17 0.02 -2.51
C GLY A 44 1.48 1.19 -3.44
N LEU A 45 1.04 2.41 -3.10
CA LEU A 45 1.32 3.61 -3.89
C LEU A 45 2.82 3.95 -3.92
N LEU A 46 3.51 3.86 -2.77
CA LEU A 46 4.95 4.09 -2.69
C LEU A 46 5.72 3.06 -3.51
N TYR A 47 5.33 1.79 -3.46
CA TYR A 47 5.91 0.74 -4.30
C TYR A 47 5.76 1.07 -5.79
N LEU A 48 4.55 1.45 -6.21
CA LEU A 48 4.28 1.78 -7.61
C LEU A 48 5.05 3.03 -8.06
N GLN A 49 5.10 4.08 -7.23
CA GLN A 49 5.89 5.26 -7.53
C GLN A 49 7.36 4.90 -7.75
N HIS A 50 7.94 4.07 -6.88
CA HIS A 50 9.32 3.63 -7.03
C HIS A 50 9.52 2.75 -8.26
N ALA A 51 8.69 1.71 -8.44
CA ALA A 51 8.82 0.74 -9.53
C ALA A 51 8.71 1.37 -10.92
N TYR A 52 7.91 2.44 -11.06
CA TYR A 52 7.70 3.13 -12.32
C TYR A 52 8.49 4.45 -12.44
N ARG A 53 9.41 4.74 -11.51
CA ARG A 53 10.20 5.99 -11.48
C ARG A 53 9.32 7.25 -11.54
N LEU A 54 8.19 7.20 -10.84
CA LEU A 54 7.27 8.33 -10.68
C LEU A 54 7.54 9.12 -9.40
N SER A 55 8.60 8.77 -8.68
CA SER A 55 9.13 9.58 -7.58
C SER A 55 9.89 10.77 -8.16
N ASP A 56 9.70 11.96 -7.58
CA ASP A 56 10.36 13.22 -7.97
C ASP A 56 11.85 13.27 -7.56
N GLU A 57 12.61 12.17 -7.70
CA GLU A 57 14.07 12.15 -7.43
C GLU A 57 14.85 13.17 -8.28
#